data_AF-A0A2A7HY59-F1
#
_entry.id   AF-A0A2A7HY59-F1
#
_cell.length_a   1.000
_cell.length_b   1.000
_cell.length_c   1.000
_cell.angle_alpha   90.00
_cell.angle_beta   90.00
_cell.angle_gamma   90.00
#
_symmetry.space_group_name_H-M   'P 1'
#
loop_
_entity.id
_entity.type
_entity.pdbx_description
1 polymer ?
#
loop_
_entity_poly.entity_id
_entity_poly.type
_entity_poly.pdbx_seq_one_letter_code
_entity_poly.pdbx_strand_id
1 'polypeptide(L)'
;MSTKDIMKISIQNVREVINNSILLLRDVDNMVSREGLTSLFGNTLGTETSKNIGQPMDQNSYTTFFPQFMCRVYVDHNELQENRVEKVTIVNVQLYHANCPLLYPTVIAGVFKLPRTFTAQEIKEEVNYWWLKYAAFEYCSYEELKFDGTSITKKPWIEEDDETKVVFWCHELHTFENQGDVERKIVEQIREYKNFPTYTNEGC
;
A
#
# COMPACT_ATOMS: atom_id res chain seq x y z
N MET A 1 -13.28 15.88 32.71
CA MET A 1 -13.26 16.20 31.27
C MET A 1 -14.66 15.96 30.72
N SER A 2 -15.28 16.91 30.01
CA SER A 2 -16.65 16.72 29.51
C SER A 2 -16.66 15.83 28.27
N THR A 3 -17.80 15.19 27.95
CA THR A 3 -17.96 14.41 26.70
C THR A 3 -17.64 15.23 25.44
N LYS A 4 -17.92 16.53 25.46
CA LYS A 4 -17.57 17.46 24.37
C LYS A 4 -16.06 17.61 24.23
N ASP A 5 -15.33 17.69 25.34
CA ASP A 5 -13.87 17.79 25.34
C ASP A 5 -13.22 16.50 24.85
N ILE A 6 -13.75 15.34 25.29
CA ILE A 6 -13.29 14.03 24.83
C ILE A 6 -13.46 13.91 23.31
N MET A 7 -14.64 14.25 22.79
CA MET A 7 -14.92 14.21 21.35
C MET A 7 -13.97 15.12 20.56
N LYS A 8 -13.73 16.33 21.05
CA LYS A 8 -12.80 17.27 20.41
C LYS A 8 -11.38 16.69 20.36
N ILE A 9 -10.90 16.10 21.46
CA ILE A 9 -9.57 15.49 21.52
C ILE A 9 -9.47 14.30 20.58
N SER A 10 -10.47 13.41 20.55
CA SER A 10 -10.48 12.25 19.64
C SER A 10 -10.39 12.68 18.18
N ILE A 11 -11.12 13.72 17.77
CA ILE A 11 -11.03 14.24 16.40
C ILE A 11 -9.64 14.82 16.10
N GLN A 12 -9.01 15.50 17.06
CA GLN A 12 -7.64 16.01 16.88
C GLN A 12 -6.63 14.87 16.75
N ASN A 13 -6.74 13.84 17.59
CA ASN A 13 -5.86 12.67 17.52
C ASN A 13 -5.95 11.98 16.14
N VAL A 14 -7.17 11.84 15.59
CA VAL A 14 -7.35 11.29 14.23
C VAL A 14 -6.67 12.16 13.18
N ARG A 15 -6.82 13.49 13.26
CA ARG A 15 -6.14 14.42 12.33
C ARG A 15 -4.63 14.32 12.43
N GLU A 16 -4.08 14.19 13.64
CA GLU A 16 -2.64 14.02 13.85
C GLU A 16 -2.15 12.70 13.26
N VAL A 17 -2.88 11.59 13.45
CA VAL A 17 -2.54 10.29 12.84
C VAL A 17 -2.50 10.41 11.31
N ILE A 18 -3.47 11.09 10.68
CA ILE A 18 -3.46 11.33 9.23
C ILE A 18 -2.23 12.11 8.81
N ASN A 19 -1.97 13.25 9.46
CA ASN A 19 -0.82 14.08 9.13
C ASN A 19 0.50 13.32 9.27
N ASN A 20 0.66 12.56 10.35
CA ASN A 20 1.85 11.74 10.57
C ASN A 20 1.99 10.64 9.51
N SER A 21 0.88 10.05 9.07
CA SER A 21 0.87 9.05 7.99
C SER A 21 1.30 9.66 6.65
N ILE A 22 0.84 10.87 6.34
CA ILE A 22 1.26 11.61 5.13
C ILE A 22 2.74 11.96 5.20
N LEU A 23 3.24 12.39 6.36
CA LEU A 23 4.66 12.69 6.57
C LEU A 23 5.52 11.42 6.40
N LEU A 24 5.06 10.28 6.94
CA LEU A 24 5.73 8.99 6.74
C LEU A 24 5.77 8.62 5.25
N LEU A 25 4.66 8.73 4.52
CA LEU A 25 4.63 8.45 3.08
C LEU A 25 5.54 9.40 2.29
N ARG A 26 5.68 10.66 2.73
CA ARG A 26 6.62 11.61 2.13
C ARG A 26 8.08 11.24 2.41
N ASP A 27 8.38 10.70 3.59
CA ASP A 27 9.72 10.21 3.89
C ASP A 27 10.05 8.97 3.07
N VAL A 28 9.07 8.08 2.86
CA VAL A 28 9.17 6.93 1.92
C VAL A 28 9.46 7.44 0.50
N ASP A 29 8.66 8.38 -0.04
CA ASP A 29 8.88 9.00 -1.35
C ASP A 29 10.35 9.45 -1.53
N ASN A 30 10.85 10.20 -0.54
CA ASN A 30 12.20 10.76 -0.58
C ASN A 30 13.27 9.66 -0.57
N MET A 31 13.08 8.59 0.20
CA MET A 31 14.05 7.50 0.30
C MET A 31 14.02 6.58 -0.92
N VAL A 32 12.85 6.13 -1.35
CA VAL A 32 12.71 5.23 -2.51
C VAL A 32 13.10 5.89 -3.84
N SER A 33 12.99 7.23 -3.94
CA SER A 33 13.52 7.96 -5.10
C SER A 33 15.03 7.82 -5.27
N ARG A 34 15.77 7.65 -4.17
CA ARG A 34 17.22 7.40 -4.20
C ARG A 34 17.55 5.98 -4.66
N GLU A 35 16.60 5.06 -4.54
CA GLU A 35 16.66 3.68 -5.05
C GLU A 35 16.19 3.57 -6.52
N GLY A 36 15.94 4.70 -7.18
CA GLY A 36 15.50 4.75 -8.58
C GLY A 36 14.01 4.48 -8.80
N LEU A 37 13.20 4.45 -7.73
CA LEU A 37 11.75 4.33 -7.84
C LEU A 37 11.10 5.71 -7.99
N THR A 38 10.13 5.85 -8.88
CA THR A 38 9.36 7.09 -9.07
C THR A 38 7.88 6.84 -8.82
N SER A 39 7.17 7.84 -8.30
CA SER A 39 5.73 7.69 -8.10
C SER A 39 4.99 7.64 -9.44
N LEU A 40 4.14 6.63 -9.61
CA LEU A 40 3.40 6.40 -10.85
C LEU A 40 2.33 7.49 -11.10
N PHE A 41 1.72 7.98 -10.02
CA PHE A 41 0.64 8.98 -10.04
C PHE A 41 1.09 10.36 -9.52
N GLY A 42 2.39 10.65 -9.64
CA GLY A 42 2.97 11.93 -9.22
C GLY A 42 2.77 12.19 -7.72
N ASN A 43 2.18 13.34 -7.38
CA ASN A 43 1.95 13.75 -5.98
C ASN A 43 0.62 13.24 -5.41
N THR A 44 -0.08 12.36 -6.12
CA THR A 44 -1.39 11.86 -5.69
C THR A 44 -1.23 10.90 -4.51
N LEU A 45 -2.00 11.14 -3.45
CA LEU A 45 -2.23 10.15 -2.39
C LEU A 45 -3.39 9.27 -2.81
N GLY A 46 -3.13 7.98 -2.97
CA GLY A 46 -4.15 6.99 -3.26
C GLY A 46 -5.05 6.77 -2.04
N THR A 47 -6.35 6.95 -2.21
CA THR A 47 -7.38 6.63 -1.22
C THR A 47 -8.57 6.00 -1.96
N GLU A 48 -9.59 5.57 -1.22
CA GLU A 48 -10.89 5.25 -1.84
C GLU A 48 -11.55 6.54 -2.39
N THR A 49 -12.21 6.46 -3.56
CA THR A 49 -12.87 7.60 -4.23
C THR A 49 -14.34 7.80 -3.79
N SER A 50 -14.66 9.06 -3.45
CA SER A 50 -15.94 9.83 -3.35
C SER A 50 -17.34 9.15 -3.24
N LYS A 51 -18.16 9.74 -2.35
CA LYS A 51 -19.50 9.33 -1.86
C LYS A 51 -20.68 9.56 -2.83
N ASN A 52 -21.71 8.72 -2.74
CA ASN A 52 -23.10 9.05 -3.07
C ASN A 52 -23.94 9.12 -1.78
N ILE A 53 -24.72 10.19 -1.56
CA ILE A 53 -25.54 10.38 -0.34
C ILE A 53 -26.73 9.40 -0.22
N GLY A 54 -27.07 8.69 -1.30
CA GLY A 54 -28.13 7.68 -1.33
C GLY A 54 -27.65 6.23 -1.25
N GLN A 55 -26.36 5.98 -0.96
CA GLN A 55 -25.80 4.62 -0.96
C GLN A 55 -26.28 3.81 0.26
N PRO A 56 -26.81 2.58 0.08
CA PRO A 56 -27.24 1.72 1.19
C PRO A 56 -26.03 1.24 2.03
N MET A 57 -26.26 1.00 3.33
CA MET A 57 -25.25 0.46 4.27
C MET A 57 -25.02 -1.06 4.09
N ASP A 58 -25.00 -1.58 2.87
CA ASP A 58 -24.65 -2.98 2.63
C ASP A 58 -23.12 -3.18 2.59
N GLN A 59 -22.71 -4.37 3.03
CA GLN A 59 -21.45 -4.71 3.71
C GLN A 59 -20.14 -4.49 2.91
N ASN A 60 -20.21 -3.97 1.69
CA ASN A 60 -19.03 -3.74 0.83
C ASN A 60 -18.79 -2.26 0.49
N SER A 61 -19.53 -1.31 1.08
CA SER A 61 -19.35 0.12 0.82
C SER A 61 -19.13 0.96 2.09
N TYR A 62 -18.06 0.68 2.82
CA TYR A 62 -17.61 1.51 3.93
C TYR A 62 -16.95 2.82 3.44
N THR A 63 -17.70 3.73 2.82
CA THR A 63 -17.18 5.05 2.45
C THR A 63 -17.36 6.05 3.62
N THR A 64 -16.26 6.41 4.29
CA THR A 64 -16.28 7.16 5.56
C THR A 64 -15.73 8.59 5.42
N PHE A 65 -15.83 9.40 6.47
CA PHE A 65 -15.16 10.73 6.56
C PHE A 65 -13.61 10.61 6.68
N PHE A 66 -13.12 9.42 7.00
CA PHE A 66 -11.74 9.12 7.35
C PHE A 66 -11.25 7.99 6.46
N PRO A 67 -10.33 8.22 5.52
CA PRO A 67 -10.02 7.22 4.50
C PRO A 67 -9.61 5.90 5.15
N GLN A 68 -10.07 4.79 4.58
CA GLN A 68 -9.73 3.46 5.11
C GLN A 68 -8.21 3.22 5.07
N PHE A 69 -7.58 3.72 4.02
CA PHE A 69 -6.15 3.70 3.83
C PHE A 69 -5.67 4.93 3.05
N MET A 70 -4.37 5.18 3.10
CA MET A 70 -3.68 6.08 2.19
C MET A 70 -2.48 5.34 1.60
N CYS A 71 -2.21 5.46 0.31
CA CYS A 71 -1.08 4.79 -0.30
C CYS A 71 -0.34 5.65 -1.32
N ARG A 72 0.87 5.19 -1.63
CA ARG A 72 1.68 5.64 -2.76
C ARG A 72 2.09 4.44 -3.60
N VAL A 73 2.09 4.65 -4.91
CA VAL A 73 2.42 3.65 -5.92
C VAL A 73 3.67 4.11 -6.64
N TYR A 74 4.64 3.20 -6.76
CA TYR A 74 5.95 3.44 -7.32
C TYR A 74 6.28 2.38 -8.37
N VAL A 75 7.07 2.80 -9.36
CA VAL A 75 7.63 1.94 -10.41
C VAL A 75 9.10 2.32 -10.61
N ASP A 76 9.90 1.42 -11.18
CA ASP A 76 11.28 1.77 -11.52
C ASP A 76 11.29 2.86 -12.61
N HIS A 77 12.11 3.89 -12.41
CA HIS A 77 12.18 5.02 -13.34
C HIS A 77 12.63 4.58 -14.74
N ASN A 78 13.60 3.67 -14.84
CA ASN A 78 14.12 3.21 -16.12
C ASN A 78 13.09 2.33 -16.83
N GLU A 79 12.46 1.40 -16.11
CA GLU A 79 11.37 0.58 -16.67
C GLU A 79 10.24 1.45 -17.23
N LEU A 80 9.89 2.53 -16.54
CA LEU A 80 8.87 3.47 -16.99
C LEU A 80 9.29 4.23 -18.26
N GLN A 81 10.55 4.69 -18.35
CA GLN A 81 11.05 5.38 -19.55
C GLN A 81 11.14 4.44 -20.77
N GLU A 82 11.45 3.17 -20.53
CA GLU A 82 11.61 2.15 -21.56
C GLU A 82 10.28 1.46 -21.93
N ASN A 83 9.15 1.91 -21.36
CA ASN A 83 7.82 1.31 -21.53
C ASN A 83 7.78 -0.20 -21.24
N ARG A 84 8.54 -0.61 -20.21
CA ARG A 84 8.63 -2.01 -19.81
C ARG A 84 8.48 -2.22 -18.30
N VAL A 85 7.38 -1.71 -17.75
CA VAL A 85 7.08 -1.88 -16.33
C VAL A 85 6.72 -3.33 -16.06
N GLU A 86 7.52 -3.99 -15.23
CA GLU A 86 7.32 -5.39 -14.81
C GLU A 86 6.95 -5.50 -13.34
N LYS A 87 7.22 -4.43 -12.57
CA LYS A 87 7.01 -4.41 -11.13
C LYS A 87 6.38 -3.11 -10.66
N VAL A 88 5.57 -3.24 -9.62
CA VAL A 88 4.94 -2.11 -8.94
C VAL A 88 5.21 -2.25 -7.45
N THR A 89 5.68 -1.19 -6.82
CA THR A 89 5.81 -1.12 -5.36
C THR A 89 4.69 -0.25 -4.82
N ILE A 90 3.97 -0.73 -3.81
CA ILE A 90 2.93 0.04 -3.14
C ILE A 90 3.31 0.13 -1.66
N VAL A 91 3.20 1.32 -1.09
CA VAL A 91 3.28 1.54 0.35
C VAL A 91 1.95 2.14 0.82
N ASN A 92 1.30 1.47 1.74
CA ASN A 92 -0.03 1.74 2.23
C ASN A 92 0.01 1.95 3.75
N VAL A 93 -0.66 2.99 4.26
CA VAL A 93 -1.00 3.13 5.67
C VAL A 93 -2.47 2.78 5.82
N GLN A 94 -2.73 1.59 6.38
CA GLN A 94 -4.06 1.09 6.67
C GLN A 94 -4.50 1.60 8.04
N LEU A 95 -5.61 2.34 8.08
CA LEU A 95 -6.07 2.97 9.32
C LEU A 95 -7.09 2.10 10.06
N TYR A 96 -7.94 1.37 9.33
CA TYR A 96 -8.89 0.39 9.86
C TYR A 96 -9.33 -0.56 8.75
N HIS A 97 -9.86 -1.74 9.07
CA HIS A 97 -10.41 -2.66 8.09
C HIS A 97 -11.62 -3.42 8.62
N ALA A 98 -12.65 -3.66 7.79
CA ALA A 98 -13.86 -4.37 8.21
C ALA A 98 -13.55 -5.80 8.67
N ASN A 99 -12.67 -6.50 7.95
CA ASN A 99 -12.20 -7.84 8.30
C ASN A 99 -11.27 -7.84 9.54
N CYS A 100 -10.82 -6.67 10.01
CA CYS A 100 -9.89 -6.53 11.14
C CYS A 100 -10.35 -5.39 12.08
N PRO A 101 -11.44 -5.57 12.85
CA PRO A 101 -12.04 -4.49 13.65
C PRO A 101 -11.13 -3.91 14.74
N LEU A 102 -10.13 -4.68 15.19
CA LEU A 102 -9.17 -4.30 16.22
C LEU A 102 -7.80 -3.91 15.64
N LEU A 103 -7.72 -3.65 14.33
CA LEU A 103 -6.48 -3.28 13.65
C LEU A 103 -5.92 -1.98 14.23
N TYR A 104 -4.70 -2.04 14.77
CA TYR A 104 -3.91 -0.82 14.96
C TYR A 104 -3.53 -0.25 13.59
N PRO A 105 -3.52 1.08 13.41
CA PRO A 105 -3.00 1.68 12.19
C PRO A 105 -1.67 1.04 11.81
N THR A 106 -1.55 0.58 10.57
CA THR A 106 -0.48 -0.31 10.11
C THR A 106 0.09 0.21 8.81
N VAL A 107 1.41 0.20 8.68
CA VAL A 107 2.10 0.42 7.42
C VAL A 107 2.33 -0.92 6.76
N ILE A 108 1.93 -1.03 5.49
CA ILE A 108 2.12 -2.20 4.65
C ILE A 108 2.92 -1.76 3.44
N ALA A 109 4.00 -2.46 3.14
CA ALA A 109 4.73 -2.30 1.91
C ALA A 109 4.64 -3.60 1.11
N GLY A 110 4.53 -3.49 -0.21
CA GLY A 110 4.46 -4.65 -1.07
C GLY A 110 5.05 -4.39 -2.44
N VAL A 111 5.72 -5.40 -2.98
CA VAL A 111 6.29 -5.41 -4.33
C VAL A 111 5.54 -6.45 -5.14
N PHE A 112 4.85 -5.98 -6.17
CA PHE A 112 4.10 -6.76 -7.14
C PHE A 112 4.99 -7.05 -8.34
N LYS A 113 5.09 -8.32 -8.71
CA LYS A 113 5.54 -8.78 -10.02
C LYS A 113 4.31 -8.98 -10.89
N LEU A 114 4.23 -8.21 -11.97
CA LEU A 114 3.12 -8.21 -12.91
C LEU A 114 3.17 -9.46 -13.81
N PRO A 115 2.04 -9.90 -14.38
CA PRO A 115 1.95 -11.11 -15.20
C PRO A 115 2.61 -10.93 -16.58
N ARG A 116 2.77 -9.68 -17.00
CA ARG A 116 3.41 -9.26 -18.24
C ARG A 116 4.06 -7.91 -18.05
N THR A 117 4.81 -7.50 -19.05
CA THR A 117 5.31 -6.14 -19.17
C THR A 117 4.20 -5.17 -19.58
N PHE A 118 4.15 -3.99 -18.98
CA PHE A 118 3.21 -2.92 -19.27
C PHE A 118 3.94 -1.66 -19.76
N THR A 119 3.32 -0.92 -20.68
CA THR A 119 3.77 0.43 -21.04
C THR A 119 3.45 1.44 -19.94
N ALA A 120 4.04 2.64 -20.02
CA ALA A 120 3.81 3.71 -19.05
C ALA A 120 2.36 4.18 -18.96
N GLN A 121 1.57 4.00 -20.02
CA GLN A 121 0.15 4.35 -20.05
C GLN A 121 -0.71 3.21 -19.50
N GLU A 122 -0.53 1.98 -20.00
CA GLU A 122 -1.33 0.83 -19.58
C GLU A 122 -1.21 0.58 -18.07
N ILE A 123 -0.02 0.73 -17.50
CA ILE A 123 0.18 0.47 -16.07
C ILE A 123 -0.64 1.41 -15.17
N LYS A 124 -0.94 2.63 -15.63
CA LYS A 124 -1.76 3.59 -14.87
C LYS A 124 -3.24 3.23 -14.88
N GLU A 125 -3.68 2.49 -15.90
CA GLU A 125 -5.04 2.00 -16.04
C GLU A 125 -5.23 0.67 -15.31
N GLU A 126 -4.18 -0.14 -15.26
CA GLU A 126 -4.14 -1.44 -14.58
C GLU A 126 -4.10 -1.30 -13.05
N VAL A 127 -3.13 -0.53 -12.54
CA VAL A 127 -2.84 -0.51 -11.11
C VAL A 127 -3.87 0.31 -10.36
N ASN A 128 -4.51 -0.33 -9.37
CA ASN A 128 -5.44 0.34 -8.49
C ASN A 128 -4.82 0.59 -7.10
N TYR A 129 -5.19 1.72 -6.48
CA TYR A 129 -4.70 2.11 -5.15
C TYR A 129 -5.01 1.08 -4.04
N TRP A 130 -6.08 0.30 -4.21
CA TRP A 130 -6.53 -0.70 -3.24
C TRP A 130 -5.82 -2.05 -3.36
N TRP A 131 -4.98 -2.30 -4.37
CA TRP A 131 -4.35 -3.61 -4.62
C TRP A 131 -3.64 -4.21 -3.40
N LEU A 132 -2.83 -3.41 -2.71
CA LEU A 132 -2.09 -3.89 -1.53
C LEU A 132 -3.01 -4.16 -0.32
N LYS A 133 -4.05 -3.35 -0.14
CA LYS A 133 -5.09 -3.60 0.88
C LYS A 133 -5.80 -4.91 0.58
N TYR A 134 -6.25 -5.11 -0.66
CA TYR A 134 -6.92 -6.33 -1.08
C TYR A 134 -6.06 -7.57 -0.86
N ALA A 135 -4.81 -7.55 -1.34
CA ALA A 135 -3.87 -8.66 -1.16
C ALA A 135 -3.63 -9.01 0.31
N ALA A 136 -3.52 -8.01 1.19
CA ALA A 136 -3.21 -8.20 2.60
C ALA A 136 -4.43 -8.55 3.48
N PHE A 137 -5.60 -7.95 3.26
CA PHE A 137 -6.74 -8.05 4.20
C PHE A 137 -7.99 -8.74 3.64
N GLU A 138 -8.10 -8.88 2.33
CA GLU A 138 -9.26 -9.47 1.67
C GLU A 138 -8.92 -10.85 1.10
N TYR A 139 -7.75 -10.97 0.47
CA TYR A 139 -7.24 -12.24 -0.06
C TYR A 139 -6.45 -13.04 0.99
N CYS A 140 -5.49 -12.41 1.67
CA CYS A 140 -4.81 -13.04 2.80
C CYS A 140 -5.73 -13.02 4.02
N SER A 141 -5.85 -14.15 4.71
CA SER A 141 -6.61 -14.19 5.97
C SER A 141 -5.90 -13.33 7.03
N TYR A 142 -6.68 -12.68 7.89
CA TYR A 142 -6.13 -11.82 8.95
C TYR A 142 -5.23 -12.61 9.90
N GLU A 143 -5.57 -13.88 10.14
CA GLU A 143 -4.84 -14.81 11.00
C GLU A 143 -3.42 -15.11 10.48
N GLU A 144 -3.17 -14.94 9.19
CA GLU A 144 -1.85 -15.11 8.58
C GLU A 144 -0.98 -13.86 8.65
N LEU A 145 -1.57 -12.69 8.91
CA LEU A 145 -0.83 -11.43 8.93
C LEU A 145 0.08 -11.36 10.16
N LYS A 146 1.33 -10.94 9.90
CA LYS A 146 2.32 -10.62 10.93
C LYS A 146 2.72 -9.17 10.82
N PHE A 147 2.69 -8.47 11.95
CA PHE A 147 2.98 -7.03 12.04
C PHE A 147 4.40 -6.73 12.52
N ASP A 148 5.30 -7.72 12.44
CA ASP A 148 6.70 -7.65 12.86
C ASP A 148 7.67 -7.43 11.68
N GLY A 149 7.14 -7.25 10.46
CA GLY A 149 7.93 -7.13 9.23
C GLY A 149 8.21 -8.45 8.51
N THR A 150 7.66 -9.57 8.98
CA THR A 150 7.77 -10.84 8.25
C THR A 150 7.11 -10.74 6.88
N SER A 151 7.85 -11.06 5.82
CA SER A 151 7.35 -11.07 4.45
C SER A 151 6.36 -12.22 4.19
N ILE A 152 5.26 -11.94 3.49
CA ILE A 152 4.25 -12.88 3.03
C ILE A 152 4.16 -12.81 1.52
N THR A 153 4.08 -13.97 0.86
CA THR A 153 3.97 -14.08 -0.60
C THR A 153 2.59 -14.60 -1.00
N LYS A 154 1.90 -13.92 -1.92
CA LYS A 154 0.57 -14.32 -2.43
C LYS A 154 0.44 -14.11 -3.94
N LYS A 155 -0.57 -14.74 -4.54
CA LYS A 155 -1.02 -14.54 -5.94
C LYS A 155 -2.53 -14.24 -5.94
N PRO A 156 -2.93 -13.00 -5.63
CA PRO A 156 -4.30 -12.71 -5.25
C PRO A 156 -5.33 -12.82 -6.38
N TRP A 157 -4.91 -12.78 -7.65
CA TRP A 157 -5.81 -12.81 -8.82
C TRP A 157 -5.65 -14.07 -9.69
N ILE A 158 -5.08 -15.15 -9.14
CA ILE A 158 -4.81 -16.38 -9.91
C ILE A 158 -6.08 -17.03 -10.47
N GLU A 159 -7.24 -16.81 -9.84
CA GLU A 159 -8.54 -17.33 -10.30
C GLU A 159 -9.07 -16.59 -11.54
N GLU A 160 -8.51 -15.42 -11.85
CA GLU A 160 -8.84 -14.59 -13.02
C GLU A 160 -7.80 -14.76 -14.15
N ASP A 161 -7.02 -15.84 -14.11
CA ASP A 161 -5.86 -16.10 -14.99
C ASP A 161 -4.78 -14.99 -14.93
N ASP A 162 -4.75 -14.20 -13.86
CA ASP A 162 -3.72 -13.20 -13.60
C ASP A 162 -2.63 -13.75 -12.66
N GLU A 163 -1.42 -13.92 -13.20
CA GLU A 163 -0.27 -14.44 -12.47
C GLU A 163 0.43 -13.43 -11.55
N THR A 164 -0.12 -12.24 -11.33
CA THR A 164 0.45 -11.22 -10.46
C THR A 164 0.80 -11.82 -9.11
N LYS A 165 2.07 -11.70 -8.75
CA LYS A 165 2.60 -12.17 -7.48
C LYS A 165 2.99 -10.98 -6.65
N VAL A 166 2.59 -10.95 -5.39
CA VAL A 166 2.98 -9.92 -4.44
C VAL A 166 3.76 -10.52 -3.29
N VAL A 167 4.81 -9.82 -2.88
CA VAL A 167 5.41 -10.01 -1.56
C VAL A 167 5.23 -8.75 -0.77
N PHE A 168 4.66 -8.89 0.42
CA PHE A 168 4.34 -7.76 1.29
C PHE A 168 4.68 -8.06 2.74
N TRP A 169 4.84 -7.02 3.53
CA TRP A 169 5.09 -7.10 4.97
C TRP A 169 4.43 -5.93 5.69
N CYS A 170 4.14 -6.12 6.96
CA CYS A 170 3.35 -5.19 7.76
C CYS A 170 4.11 -4.79 9.03
N HIS A 171 3.94 -3.53 9.43
CA HIS A 171 4.40 -3.00 10.72
C HIS A 171 3.34 -2.08 11.31
N GLU A 172 3.06 -2.20 12.61
CA GLU A 172 2.18 -1.24 13.27
C GLU A 172 2.79 0.17 13.22
N LEU A 173 1.96 1.17 12.90
CA LEU A 173 2.37 2.55 12.66
C LEU A 173 3.07 3.18 13.87
N HIS A 174 2.64 2.82 15.08
CA HIS A 174 3.22 3.36 16.31
C HIS A 174 4.68 2.92 16.53
N THR A 175 5.18 1.94 15.76
CA THR A 175 6.56 1.50 15.82
C THR A 175 7.51 2.36 14.96
N PHE A 176 7.01 3.35 14.23
CA PHE A 176 7.81 4.29 13.44
C PHE A 176 8.04 5.57 14.25
N GLU A 177 9.20 5.65 14.91
CA GLU A 177 9.53 6.78 15.79
C GLU A 177 10.41 7.81 15.06
N ASN A 178 11.17 7.38 14.05
CA ASN A 178 12.08 8.23 13.30
C ASN A 178 12.27 7.77 11.85
N GLN A 179 12.95 8.60 11.05
CA GLN A 179 13.24 8.30 9.64
C GLN A 179 14.09 7.03 9.45
N GLY A 180 14.93 6.67 10.41
CA GLY A 180 15.69 5.42 10.36
C GLY A 180 14.80 4.17 10.45
N ASP A 181 13.60 4.28 11.02
CA ASP A 181 12.61 3.19 10.98
C ASP A 181 12.02 3.03 9.59
N VAL A 182 11.80 4.12 8.85
CA VAL A 182 11.32 4.06 7.46
C VAL A 182 12.33 3.35 6.58
N GLU A 183 13.62 3.69 6.68
CA GLU A 183 14.69 3.04 5.92
C GLU A 183 14.71 1.53 6.22
N ARG A 184 14.82 1.13 7.49
CA ARG A 184 14.96 -0.27 7.90
C ARG A 184 13.73 -1.13 7.62
N LYS A 185 12.53 -0.58 7.88
CA LYS A 185 11.28 -1.35 7.81
C LYS A 185 10.64 -1.36 6.43
N ILE A 186 11.00 -0.42 5.57
CA ILE A 186 10.36 -0.27 4.25
C ILE A 186 11.41 -0.32 3.14
N VAL A 187 12.37 0.60 3.16
CA VAL A 187 13.27 0.82 2.01
C VAL A 187 14.24 -0.34 1.81
N GLU A 188 14.85 -0.83 2.90
CA GLU A 188 15.78 -1.97 2.85
C GLU A 188 15.12 -3.24 2.30
N GLN A 189 13.87 -3.53 2.72
CA GLN A 189 13.12 -4.67 2.22
C GLN A 189 12.65 -4.48 0.77
N ILE A 190 12.21 -3.27 0.38
CA ILE A 190 11.94 -2.97 -1.04
C ILE A 190 13.19 -3.24 -1.88
N ARG A 191 14.37 -2.85 -1.41
CA ARG A 191 15.65 -3.06 -2.10
C ARG A 191 15.95 -4.56 -2.30
N GLU A 192 15.69 -5.39 -1.29
CA GLU A 192 15.83 -6.84 -1.38
C GLU A 192 14.92 -7.43 -2.46
N TYR A 193 13.65 -7.00 -2.48
CA TYR A 193 12.63 -7.53 -3.39
C TYR A 193 12.58 -6.85 -4.77
N LYS A 194 13.29 -5.73 -4.96
CA LYS A 194 13.47 -5.10 -6.27
C LYS A 194 14.03 -6.11 -7.29
N ASN A 195 14.85 -7.05 -6.83
CA ASN A 195 15.46 -8.10 -7.63
C ASN A 195 14.65 -9.41 -7.69
N PHE A 196 13.31 -9.37 -7.56
CA PHE A 196 12.48 -10.53 -7.91
C PHE A 196 12.99 -11.13 -9.23
N PRO A 197 13.27 -12.44 -9.30
CA PRO A 197 13.67 -13.09 -10.54
C PRO A 197 12.63 -12.74 -11.60
N THR A 198 13.03 -11.92 -12.57
CA THR A 198 12.29 -11.69 -13.79
C THR A 198 12.27 -13.03 -14.51
N TYR A 199 11.15 -13.37 -15.16
CA TYR A 199 11.12 -14.61 -15.92
C TYR A 199 12.23 -14.52 -16.98
N THR A 200 13.28 -15.30 -16.82
CA THR A 200 14.08 -15.72 -17.97
C THR A 200 13.15 -16.63 -18.76
N ASN A 201 12.51 -16.08 -19.80
CA ASN A 201 12.05 -16.89 -20.91
C ASN A 201 13.31 -17.49 -21.56
N GLU A 202 13.90 -18.50 -20.92
CA GLU A 202 14.65 -19.50 -21.65
C GLU A 202 13.61 -20.32 -22.40
N GLY A 203 13.41 -19.95 -23.66
CA GLY A 203 12.54 -20.68 -24.55
C GLY A 203 12.96 -22.15 -24.64
N CYS A 204 11.95 -23.01 -24.65
CA CYS A 204 11.92 -24.30 -25.33
C CYS A 204 10.45 -24.64 -25.59
#